data_AF-A0A7K8AGS3-F1
#
_entry.id   AF-A0A7K8AGS3-F1
#
_cell.length_a   1.000
_cell.length_b   1.000
_cell.length_c   1.000
_cell.angle_alpha   90.00
_cell.angle_beta   90.00
_cell.angle_gamma   90.00
#
_symmetry.space_group_name_H-M   'P 1'
#
loop_
_entity.id
_entity.type
_entity.pdbx_description
1 polymer ?
#
loop_
_entity_poly.entity_id
_entity_poly.type
_entity_poly.pdbx_seq_one_letter_code
_entity_poly.pdbx_strand_id
1 'polypeptide(L)'
;QSLESDLERVTGQFQETRSRLRQLVRSGAEKFRQVWIVNEEEAKGLIREALDADRIIHVQQLGMPWEEPRFWFMDNVGPLGGRREKKDAMQVATELLEGGIRKFLGIFLREGRLWSLPPVGFSRWDLPGVAS
;
A
#
# COMPACT_ATOMS: atom_id res chain seq x y z
N GLN A 1 -9.82 23.36 -44.03
CA GLN A 1 -9.56 22.40 -42.94
C GLN A 1 -10.79 22.39 -42.06
N SER A 2 -11.31 21.22 -41.71
CA SER A 2 -12.57 21.10 -40.93
C SER A 2 -12.25 21.05 -39.44
N LEU A 3 -13.02 21.79 -38.63
CA LEU A 3 -12.94 21.79 -37.15
C LEU A 3 -13.02 20.38 -36.55
N GLU A 4 -13.79 19.49 -37.18
CA GLU A 4 -13.95 18.10 -36.76
C GLU A 4 -12.65 17.30 -36.87
N SER A 5 -11.88 17.54 -37.94
CA SER A 5 -10.56 16.92 -38.11
C SER A 5 -9.54 17.40 -37.08
N ASP A 6 -9.60 18.67 -36.68
CA ASP A 6 -8.75 19.19 -35.61
C ASP A 6 -9.13 18.67 -34.23
N LEU A 7 -10.44 18.50 -33.96
CA LEU A 7 -10.94 17.89 -32.72
C LEU A 7 -10.48 16.43 -32.58
N GLU A 8 -10.60 15.62 -33.63
CA GLU A 8 -10.12 14.24 -33.62
C GLU A 8 -8.62 14.17 -33.37
N ARG A 9 -7.84 15.04 -34.02
CA ARG A 9 -6.39 15.11 -33.86
C ARG A 9 -6.00 15.46 -32.42
N VAL A 10 -6.59 16.51 -31.84
CA VAL A 10 -6.30 16.93 -30.46
C VAL A 10 -6.69 15.83 -29.46
N THR A 11 -7.82 15.16 -29.69
CA THR A 11 -8.27 14.06 -28.84
C THR A 11 -7.31 12.87 -28.90
N GLY A 12 -6.82 12.53 -30.10
CA GLY A 12 -5.79 11.50 -30.28
C GLY A 12 -4.50 11.83 -29.51
N GLN A 13 -4.01 13.07 -29.62
CA GLN A 13 -2.81 13.53 -28.90
C GLN A 13 -2.99 13.52 -27.38
N PHE A 14 -4.19 13.86 -26.89
CA PHE A 14 -4.51 13.79 -25.47
C PHE A 14 -4.48 12.36 -24.94
N GLN A 15 -5.07 11.41 -25.68
CA GLN A 15 -5.07 9.99 -25.29
C GLN A 15 -3.66 9.40 -25.27
N GLU A 16 -2.84 9.76 -26.25
CA GLU A 16 -1.44 9.34 -26.30
C GLU A 16 -0.65 9.90 -25.11
N THR A 17 -0.75 11.20 -24.84
CA THR A 17 -0.14 11.85 -23.68
C THR A 17 -0.56 11.17 -22.37
N ARG A 18 -1.86 10.89 -22.22
CA ARG A 18 -2.41 10.19 -21.05
C ARG A 18 -1.84 8.78 -20.91
N SER A 19 -1.62 8.08 -22.02
CA SER A 19 -1.01 6.74 -22.01
C SER A 19 0.45 6.78 -21.56
N ARG A 20 1.23 7.72 -22.11
CA ARG A 20 2.63 7.94 -21.73
C ARG A 20 2.77 8.31 -20.26
N LEU A 21 1.88 9.17 -19.74
CA LEU A 21 1.85 9.53 -18.33
C LEU A 21 1.64 8.31 -17.42
N ARG A 22 0.69 7.41 -17.75
CA ARG A 22 0.48 6.18 -16.98
C ARG A 22 1.74 5.30 -16.95
N GLN A 23 2.43 5.18 -18.08
CA GLN A 23 3.69 4.43 -18.16
C GLN A 23 4.80 5.08 -17.34
N LEU A 24 4.92 6.41 -17.36
CA LEU A 24 5.90 7.15 -16.56
C LEU A 24 5.63 7.02 -15.06
N VAL A 25 4.36 7.09 -14.63
CA VAL A 25 4.00 6.91 -13.21
C VAL A 25 4.34 5.48 -12.76
N ARG A 26 3.98 4.47 -13.55
CA ARG A 26 4.27 3.07 -13.23
C ARG A 26 5.77 2.79 -13.16
N SER A 27 6.51 3.18 -14.20
CA SER A 27 7.97 2.96 -14.26
C SER A 27 8.73 3.81 -13.23
N GLY A 28 8.24 5.01 -12.93
CA GLY A 28 8.81 5.88 -11.89
C GLY A 28 8.70 5.25 -10.50
N ALA A 29 7.53 4.71 -10.15
CA ALA A 29 7.32 4.02 -8.87
C ALA A 29 8.17 2.74 -8.74
N GLU A 30 8.40 2.02 -9.83
CA GLU A 30 9.28 0.86 -9.86
C GLU A 30 10.75 1.24 -9.67
N LYS A 31 11.24 2.22 -10.43
CA LYS A 31 12.61 2.73 -10.31
C LYS A 31 12.89 3.31 -8.93
N PHE A 32 11.95 4.08 -8.39
CA PHE A 32 12.06 4.62 -7.03
C PHE A 32 12.21 3.51 -5.99
N ARG A 33 11.39 2.46 -6.08
CA ARG A 33 11.48 1.31 -5.15
C ARG A 33 12.83 0.61 -5.24
N GLN A 34 13.36 0.42 -6.44
CA GLN A 34 14.66 -0.22 -6.64
C GLN A 34 15.79 0.60 -6.00
N VAL A 35 15.85 1.90 -6.27
CA VAL A 35 16.87 2.79 -5.69
C VAL A 35 16.72 2.88 -4.17
N TRP A 36 15.49 2.94 -3.68
CA TRP A 36 15.21 2.99 -2.24
C TRP A 36 15.77 1.77 -1.51
N ILE A 37 15.54 0.55 -2.02
CA ILE A 37 16.01 -0.68 -1.37
C ILE A 37 17.54 -0.67 -1.24
N VAL A 38 18.24 -0.29 -2.31
CA VAL A 38 19.71 -0.22 -2.31
C VAL A 38 20.21 0.83 -1.31
N ASN A 39 19.61 2.02 -1.31
CA ASN A 39 19.99 3.09 -0.39
C ASN A 39 19.66 2.75 1.08
N GLU A 40 18.54 2.06 1.32
CA GLU A 40 18.16 1.59 2.64
C GLU A 40 19.14 0.54 3.19
N GLU A 41 19.62 -0.36 2.33
CA GLU A 41 20.66 -1.33 2.67
C GLU A 41 21.97 -0.63 3.07
N GLU A 42 22.42 0.29 2.23
CA GLU A 42 23.65 1.06 2.44
C GLU A 42 23.59 1.88 3.73
N ALA A 43 22.49 2.62 3.94
CA ALA A 43 22.27 3.39 5.15
C ALA A 43 22.30 2.51 6.41
N LYS A 44 21.70 1.32 6.37
CA LYS A 44 21.75 0.38 7.50
C LYS A 44 23.15 -0.17 7.73
N GLY A 45 23.93 -0.38 6.68
CA GLY A 45 25.36 -0.69 6.78
C GLY A 45 26.12 0.37 7.58
N LEU A 46 25.93 1.64 7.23
CA LEU A 46 26.58 2.77 7.91
C LEU A 46 26.16 2.88 9.38
N ILE A 47 24.88 2.67 9.70
CA ILE A 47 24.46 2.73 11.11
C ILE A 47 25.08 1.58 11.91
N ARG A 48 25.23 0.38 11.35
CA ARG A 48 25.93 -0.74 12.03
C ARG A 48 27.39 -0.40 12.31
N GLU A 49 28.08 0.22 11.36
CA GLU A 49 29.46 0.67 11.55
C GLU A 49 29.55 1.73 12.66
N ALA A 50 28.63 2.68 12.68
CA ALA A 50 28.55 3.69 13.75
C ALA A 50 28.27 3.06 15.12
N LEU A 51 27.39 2.05 15.20
CA LEU A 51 27.11 1.33 16.44
C LEU A 51 28.31 0.52 16.94
N ASP A 52 29.10 -0.07 16.03
CA ASP A 52 30.32 -0.77 16.42
C ASP A 52 31.38 0.21 16.97
N ALA A 53 31.53 1.37 16.34
CA ALA A 53 32.40 2.43 16.84
C ALA A 53 31.93 2.95 18.22
N ASP A 54 30.62 3.16 18.38
CA ASP A 54 30.02 3.58 19.65
C ASP A 54 30.27 2.56 20.77
N ARG A 55 30.11 1.27 20.46
CA ARG A 55 30.44 0.16 21.36
C ARG A 55 31.89 0.19 21.80
N ILE A 56 32.82 0.37 20.85
CA ILE A 56 34.26 0.42 21.13
C ILE A 56 34.57 1.58 22.07
N ILE A 57 34.02 2.77 21.81
CA ILE A 57 34.24 3.96 22.66
C ILE A 57 33.70 3.72 24.07
N HIS A 58 32.47 3.21 24.18
CA HIS A 58 31.84 2.94 25.48
C HIS A 58 32.62 1.92 26.32
N VAL A 59 32.96 0.78 25.73
CA VAL A 59 33.61 -0.31 26.44
C VAL A 59 35.09 -0.01 26.70
N GLN A 60 35.82 0.47 25.70
CA GLN A 60 37.28 0.60 25.79
C GLN A 60 37.73 1.95 26.37
N GLN A 61 37.11 3.06 25.95
CA GLN A 61 37.56 4.40 26.37
C GLN A 61 36.88 4.84 27.67
N LEU A 62 35.58 4.53 27.83
CA LEU A 62 34.81 4.96 29.00
C LEU A 62 34.73 3.90 30.09
N GLY A 63 35.04 2.64 29.78
CA GLY A 63 34.95 1.53 30.74
C GLY A 63 33.51 1.25 31.22
N MET A 64 32.51 1.68 30.44
CA MET A 64 31.10 1.51 30.76
C MET A 64 30.48 0.38 29.93
N PRO A 65 29.49 -0.36 30.45
CA PRO A 65 28.77 -1.35 29.67
C PRO A 65 28.00 -0.66 28.54
N TRP A 66 28.15 -1.17 27.32
CA TRP A 66 27.39 -0.71 26.16
C TRP A 66 26.13 -1.56 25.99
N GLU A 67 24.98 -0.90 25.87
CA GLU A 67 23.70 -1.53 25.55
C GLU A 67 23.30 -1.17 24.12
N GLU A 68 23.10 -2.19 23.29
CA GLU A 68 22.74 -1.97 21.89
C GLU A 68 21.32 -1.36 21.78
N PRO A 69 21.18 -0.20 21.11
CA PRO A 69 19.86 0.39 20.90
C PRO A 69 19.03 -0.47 19.94
N ARG A 70 17.81 -0.83 20.35
CA ARG A 70 16.93 -1.69 19.55
C ARG A 70 16.17 -0.88 18.51
N PHE A 71 16.54 -1.01 17.25
CA PHE A 71 15.90 -0.34 16.12
C PHE A 71 15.00 -1.28 15.32
N TRP A 72 13.67 -1.12 15.43
CA TRP A 72 12.67 -1.93 14.71
C TRP A 72 12.80 -1.88 13.18
N PHE A 73 13.45 -0.85 12.64
CA PHE A 73 13.65 -0.69 11.20
C PHE A 73 14.93 -1.37 10.69
N MET A 74 15.83 -1.84 11.57
CA MET A 74 17.07 -2.50 11.15
C MET A 74 16.90 -3.97 10.76
N ASP A 75 15.80 -4.59 11.18
CA ASP A 75 15.57 -6.02 11.07
C ASP A 75 15.29 -6.51 9.64
N ASN A 76 15.02 -5.60 8.70
CA ASN A 76 14.64 -5.94 7.32
C ASN A 76 15.26 -4.98 6.32
N VAL A 77 15.51 -5.42 5.09
CA VAL A 77 15.89 -4.54 3.96
C VAL A 77 14.90 -4.83 2.83
N GLY A 78 14.13 -3.82 2.44
CA GLY A 78 13.08 -3.96 1.42
C GLY A 78 11.84 -4.76 1.84
N PRO A 79 10.92 -4.97 0.88
CA PRO A 79 10.14 -3.87 0.32
C PRO A 79 9.30 -3.21 1.42
N LEU A 80 9.25 -1.86 1.42
CA LEU A 80 8.28 -1.08 2.20
C LEU A 80 6.91 -1.76 2.07
N GLY A 81 6.46 -2.40 3.16
CA GLY A 81 5.36 -3.37 3.14
C GLY A 81 4.26 -2.85 2.24
N GLY A 82 3.94 -3.60 1.17
CA GLY A 82 3.19 -3.12 0.02
C GLY A 82 2.02 -2.29 0.47
N ARG A 83 2.20 -0.96 0.48
CA ARG A 83 1.12 -0.04 0.80
C ARG A 83 0.12 -0.33 -0.28
N ARG A 84 -0.99 -1.00 0.08
CA ARG A 84 -2.08 -1.38 -0.85
C ARG A 84 -2.21 -0.22 -1.81
N GLU A 85 -1.86 -0.43 -3.08
CA GLU A 85 -2.05 0.60 -4.09
C GLU A 85 -3.50 1.04 -3.89
N LYS A 86 -3.68 2.31 -3.50
CA LYS A 86 -5.02 2.84 -3.32
C LYS A 86 -5.64 2.73 -4.70
N LYS A 87 -6.58 1.79 -4.87
CA LYS A 87 -7.27 1.57 -6.13
C LYS A 87 -7.79 2.94 -6.59
N ASP A 88 -7.57 3.23 -7.87
CA ASP A 88 -8.02 4.48 -8.45
C ASP A 88 -9.54 4.62 -8.22
N ALA A 89 -10.03 5.83 -7.94
CA ALA A 89 -11.43 6.05 -7.59
C ALA A 89 -12.37 5.50 -8.67
N MET A 90 -11.94 5.56 -9.94
CA MET A 90 -12.64 4.98 -11.08
C MET A 90 -12.68 3.44 -11.05
N GLN A 91 -11.58 2.78 -10.68
CA GLN A 91 -11.54 1.31 -10.54
C GLN A 91 -12.42 0.82 -9.39
N VAL A 92 -12.45 1.57 -8.29
CA VAL A 92 -13.36 1.27 -7.16
C VAL A 92 -14.81 1.43 -7.61
N ALA A 93 -15.12 2.48 -8.38
CA ALA A 93 -16.47 2.69 -8.91
C ALA A 93 -16.90 1.58 -9.88
N THR A 94 -16.01 1.11 -10.77
CA THR A 94 -16.34 0.00 -11.69
C THR A 94 -16.55 -1.32 -10.95
N GLU A 95 -15.71 -1.64 -9.97
CA GLU A 95 -15.89 -2.84 -9.14
C GLU A 95 -17.19 -2.79 -8.31
N LEU A 96 -17.61 -1.60 -7.85
CA LEU A 96 -18.87 -1.39 -7.14
C LEU A 96 -20.10 -1.61 -8.04
N LEU A 97 -20.00 -1.19 -9.31
CA LEU A 97 -21.06 -1.36 -10.29
C LEU A 97 -21.17 -2.83 -10.74
N GLU A 98 -20.05 -3.51 -10.94
CA GLU A 98 -19.99 -4.92 -11.35
C GLU A 98 -20.32 -5.90 -10.20
N GLY A 99 -19.79 -5.63 -8.99
CA GLY A 99 -20.03 -6.45 -7.80
C GLY A 99 -21.40 -6.21 -7.15
N GLY A 100 -22.06 -5.11 -7.51
CA GLY A 100 -23.32 -4.67 -6.93
C GLY A 100 -23.17 -4.08 -5.53
N ILE A 101 -23.67 -2.86 -5.34
CA ILE A 101 -23.64 -2.08 -4.08
C ILE A 101 -24.09 -2.91 -2.86
N ARG A 102 -25.03 -3.84 -3.07
CA ARG A 102 -25.55 -4.74 -2.02
C ARG A 102 -24.50 -5.71 -1.46
N LYS A 103 -23.62 -6.27 -2.29
CA LYS A 103 -22.54 -7.15 -1.82
C LYS A 103 -21.44 -6.36 -1.11
N PHE A 104 -21.15 -5.16 -1.59
CA PHE A 104 -20.13 -4.30 -1.02
C PHE A 104 -20.52 -3.74 0.36
N LEU A 105 -21.79 -3.34 0.53
CA LEU A 105 -22.33 -2.89 1.82
C LEU A 105 -22.73 -4.05 2.75
N GLY A 106 -22.54 -5.31 2.35
CA GLY A 106 -22.93 -6.48 3.14
C GLY A 106 -24.44 -6.57 3.42
N ILE A 107 -25.26 -6.08 2.48
CA ILE A 107 -26.71 -6.00 2.58
C ILE A 107 -27.34 -7.15 1.81
N PHE A 108 -27.90 -8.13 2.53
CA PHE A 108 -28.60 -9.28 1.95
C PHE A 108 -30.11 -9.14 2.14
N LEU A 109 -30.88 -9.39 1.07
CA LEU A 109 -32.33 -9.46 1.12
C LEU A 109 -32.73 -10.95 1.17
N ARG A 110 -33.27 -11.41 2.29
CA ARG A 110 -33.92 -12.74 2.39
C ARG A 110 -35.26 -12.55 3.09
N GLU A 111 -36.34 -13.03 2.46
CA GLU A 111 -37.72 -12.95 2.97
C GLU A 111 -38.19 -11.52 3.34
N GLY A 112 -37.95 -10.56 2.44
CA GLY A 112 -38.52 -9.20 2.59
C GLY A 112 -37.92 -8.36 3.73
N ARG A 113 -36.88 -8.83 4.42
CA ARG A 113 -36.14 -8.04 5.43
C ARG A 113 -34.69 -7.78 5.02
N LEU A 114 -34.23 -6.56 5.31
CA LEU A 114 -32.89 -6.06 5.02
C LEU A 114 -31.94 -6.45 6.18
N TRP A 115 -30.92 -7.27 5.89
CA TRP A 115 -29.91 -7.65 6.88
C TRP A 115 -28.57 -7.00 6.53
N SER A 116 -27.94 -6.33 7.49
CA SER A 116 -26.55 -5.86 7.42
C SER A 116 -25.67 -6.75 8.29
N LEU A 117 -24.63 -7.37 7.72
CA LEU A 117 -23.60 -8.05 8.53
C LEU A 117 -22.69 -7.00 9.19
N PRO A 118 -22.34 -7.12 10.47
CA PRO A 118 -21.34 -6.26 11.08
C PRO A 118 -19.94 -6.59 10.51
N PRO A 119 -19.02 -5.61 10.46
CA PRO A 119 -17.69 -5.82 9.91
C PRO A 119 -16.88 -6.75 10.83
N VAL A 120 -16.57 -7.94 10.30
CA VAL A 120 -15.49 -8.87 10.68
C VAL A 120 -15.31 -9.12 12.19
N GLY A 121 -15.83 -10.25 12.67
CA GLY A 121 -15.54 -10.73 14.04
C GLY A 121 -16.55 -11.70 14.66
N PHE A 122 -17.73 -11.92 14.08
CA PHE A 122 -18.73 -12.85 14.63
C PHE A 122 -18.47 -14.28 14.15
N SER A 123 -18.16 -15.18 15.09
CA SER A 123 -18.10 -16.62 14.82
C SER A 123 -19.51 -17.16 14.56
N ARG A 124 -19.61 -18.29 13.87
CA ARG A 124 -20.85 -19.00 13.50
C ARG A 124 -21.79 -19.36 14.69
N TRP A 125 -21.42 -19.05 15.93
CA TRP A 125 -22.09 -19.48 17.16
C TRP A 125 -22.81 -18.39 17.95
N ASP A 126 -22.74 -17.12 17.53
CA ASP A 126 -23.26 -16.01 18.33
C ASP A 126 -24.61 -15.47 17.81
N LEU A 127 -25.64 -16.32 17.77
CA LEU A 127 -27.04 -15.86 17.68
C LEU A 127 -27.79 -16.26 18.95
N PRO A 128 -28.54 -15.34 19.61
CA PRO A 128 -29.40 -15.72 20.71
C PRO A 128 -30.63 -16.41 20.16
N GLY A 129 -30.91 -17.61 20.67
CA GLY A 129 -32.19 -18.28 20.48
C GLY A 129 -32.20 -19.37 19.41
N VAL A 130 -31.62 -20.52 19.74
CA VAL A 130 -32.18 -21.81 19.30
C VAL A 130 -32.66 -22.54 20.55
N ALA A 131 -33.98 -22.53 20.71
CA ALA A 131 -34.83 -23.53 21.36
C ALA A 131 -34.29 -24.27 22.60
N SER A 132 -34.92 -24.00 23.74
CA SER A 132 -35.84 -24.98 24.32
C SER A 132 -37.15 -24.30 24.65
#